data_AF-A0A9J7HVL8-F1
#
_entry.id   AF-A0A9J7HVL8-F1
#
_cell.length_a   1.000
_cell.length_b   1.000
_cell.length_c   1.000
_cell.angle_alpha   90.00
_cell.angle_beta   90.00
_cell.angle_gamma   90.00
#
_symmetry.space_group_name_H-M   'P 1'
#
loop_
_entity.id
_entity.type
_entity.pdbx_description
1 polymer ?
#
loop_
_entity_poly.entity_id
_entity_poly.type
_entity_poly.pdbx_seq_one_letter_code
_entity_poly.pdbx_strand_id
1 'polypeptide(L)'
;MSFPAGGLESTYRNNLKDVAKMLQTKHGDNYMIFNVSEKRYDISKLNTQGCPDVLDFGWPDHHAPPLERLCSICKSMDSWLNSDPNHVVVVHCK
;
A
#
# COMPACT_ATOMS: atom_id res chain seq x y z
N MET A 1 -12.43 -2.88 -27.76
CA MET A 1 -12.64 -1.46 -27.41
C MET A 1 -11.68 -1.13 -26.28
N SER A 2 -10.59 -0.42 -26.57
CA SER A 2 -9.52 -0.17 -25.60
C SER A 2 -9.92 0.98 -24.68
N PHE A 3 -10.06 0.67 -23.39
CA PHE A 3 -10.37 1.64 -22.33
C PHE A 3 -9.27 2.73 -22.28
N PRO A 4 -9.60 4.04 -22.23
CA PRO A 4 -8.60 5.09 -22.16
C PRO A 4 -7.99 5.12 -20.75
N ALA A 5 -6.84 4.46 -20.58
CA ALA A 5 -6.15 4.32 -19.30
C ALA A 5 -5.61 5.64 -18.70
N GLY A 6 -5.44 6.69 -19.52
CA GLY A 6 -4.73 7.92 -19.09
C GLY A 6 -5.47 8.80 -18.07
N GLY A 7 -6.80 8.80 -18.05
CA GLY A 7 -7.60 9.67 -17.17
C GLY A 7 -7.71 9.15 -15.73
N LEU A 8 -7.88 7.83 -15.58
CA LEU A 8 -8.07 7.18 -14.27
C LEU A 8 -6.77 7.12 -13.47
N GLU A 9 -5.63 6.92 -14.14
CA GLU A 9 -4.33 6.82 -13.46
C GLU A 9 -3.89 8.16 -12.85
N SER A 10 -4.20 9.27 -13.52
CA SER A 10 -3.89 10.61 -13.04
C SER A 10 -4.69 10.95 -11.77
N THR A 11 -6.00 10.67 -11.80
CA THR A 11 -6.89 10.83 -10.65
C THR A 11 -6.48 9.91 -9.50
N TYR A 12 -6.14 8.66 -9.78
CA TYR A 12 -5.66 7.71 -8.79
C TYR A 12 -4.37 8.18 -8.09
N ARG A 13 -3.40 8.69 -8.85
CA ARG A 13 -2.16 9.26 -8.29
C ARG A 13 -2.43 10.46 -7.38
N ASN A 14 -3.37 11.32 -7.75
CA ASN A 14 -3.75 12.45 -6.91
C ASN A 14 -4.46 11.98 -5.62
N ASN A 15 -5.37 11.02 -5.71
CA ASN A 15 -6.00 10.43 -4.54
C ASN A 15 -4.97 9.76 -3.62
N LEU A 16 -3.99 9.05 -4.20
CA LEU A 16 -2.94 8.39 -3.42
C LEU A 16 -2.09 9.39 -2.62
N LYS A 17 -1.74 10.53 -3.22
CA LYS A 17 -1.05 11.62 -2.52
C LYS A 17 -1.89 12.23 -1.40
N ASP A 18 -3.19 12.42 -1.65
CA ASP A 18 -4.10 12.96 -0.64
C ASP A 18 -4.26 12.01 0.55
N VAL A 19 -4.43 10.71 0.27
CA VAL A 19 -4.46 9.65 1.29
C VAL A 19 -3.15 9.60 2.08
N ALA A 20 -2.00 9.66 1.41
CA ALA A 20 -0.70 9.68 2.09
C ALA A 20 -0.55 10.90 3.01
N LYS A 21 -0.98 12.09 2.55
CA LYS A 21 -0.99 13.30 3.38
C LYS A 21 -1.96 13.17 4.56
N MET A 22 -3.14 12.61 4.33
CA MET A 22 -4.12 12.34 5.39
C MET A 22 -3.55 11.38 6.44
N LEU A 23 -2.92 10.28 6.02
CA LEU A 23 -2.29 9.30 6.89
C LEU A 23 -1.15 9.93 7.70
N GLN A 24 -0.27 10.70 7.06
CA GLN A 24 0.80 11.43 7.75
C GLN A 24 0.23 12.43 8.78
N THR A 25 -0.86 13.14 8.45
CA THR A 25 -1.49 14.10 9.37
C THR A 25 -2.20 13.42 10.54
N LYS A 26 -2.80 12.24 10.31
CA LYS A 26 -3.61 11.51 11.31
C LYS A 26 -2.78 10.59 12.19
N HIS A 27 -1.80 9.90 11.61
CA HIS A 27 -1.07 8.80 12.23
C HIS A 27 0.45 9.07 12.33
N GLY A 28 0.97 10.16 11.75
CA GLY A 28 2.40 10.48 11.79
C GLY A 28 3.23 9.38 11.14
N ASP A 29 4.15 8.78 11.91
CA ASP A 29 4.97 7.65 11.46
C ASP A 29 4.40 6.28 11.89
N ASN A 30 3.22 6.25 12.50
CA ASN A 30 2.61 5.04 13.07
C ASN A 30 1.76 4.26 12.06
N TYR A 31 2.07 4.30 10.77
CA TYR A 31 1.37 3.50 9.79
C TYR A 31 2.31 2.79 8.84
N MET A 32 1.86 1.68 8.27
CA MET A 32 2.65 0.91 7.31
C MET A 32 1.76 0.51 6.13
N ILE A 33 2.30 0.67 4.91
CA ILE A 33 1.53 0.41 3.69
C ILE A 33 1.92 -0.97 3.14
N PHE A 34 0.93 -1.83 2.94
CA PHE A 34 1.09 -3.15 2.34
C PHE A 34 0.54 -3.11 0.92
N ASN A 35 1.43 -3.07 -0.06
CA ASN A 35 1.05 -3.20 -1.45
C ASN A 35 0.90 -4.69 -1.80
N VAL A 36 -0.33 -5.15 -1.99
CA VAL A 36 -0.65 -6.51 -2.43
C VAL A 36 -0.91 -6.59 -3.95
N SER A 37 -0.82 -5.47 -4.66
CA SER A 37 -0.88 -5.42 -6.13
C SER A 37 0.50 -5.46 -6.77
N GLU A 38 0.56 -5.74 -8.08
CA GLU A 38 1.80 -5.69 -8.87
C GLU A 38 2.64 -4.44 -8.55
N LYS A 39 3.96 -4.62 -8.42
CA LYS A 39 4.87 -3.58 -7.93
C LYS A 39 4.71 -2.30 -8.76
N ARG A 40 4.29 -1.22 -8.09
CA ARG A 40 4.09 0.09 -8.72
C ARG A 40 5.07 1.13 -8.22
N TYR A 41 5.76 1.74 -9.18
CA TYR A 41 6.67 2.85 -8.94
C TYR A 41 5.98 4.07 -8.30
N ASP A 42 4.68 4.26 -8.56
CA ASP A 42 3.89 5.34 -7.98
C ASP A 42 3.69 5.21 -6.47
N ILE A 43 3.61 3.98 -5.94
CA ILE A 43 3.49 3.71 -4.50
C ILE A 43 4.86 3.78 -3.84
N SER A 44 5.92 3.25 -4.49
CA SER A 44 7.29 3.37 -3.98
C SER A 44 7.75 4.83 -3.86
N LYS A 45 7.20 5.75 -4.69
CA LYS A 45 7.45 7.19 -4.56
C LYS A 45 6.85 7.82 -3.30
N LEU A 46 5.82 7.21 -2.69
CA LEU A 46 5.30 7.67 -1.40
C LEU A 46 6.39 7.57 -0.33
N ASN A 47 7.16 6.47 -0.30
CA ASN A 47 8.29 6.30 0.63
C ASN A 47 9.28 7.47 0.56
N THR A 48 9.51 8.01 -0.63
CA THR A 48 10.48 9.11 -0.83
C THR A 48 9.98 10.47 -0.34
N GLN A 49 8.67 10.61 -0.03
CA GLN A 49 8.07 11.89 0.41
C GLN A 49 7.85 11.97 1.93
N GLY A 50 8.58 11.18 2.73
CA GLY A 50 8.47 11.18 4.19
C GLY A 50 7.33 10.31 4.72
N CYS A 51 7.01 9.24 3.99
CA CYS A 51 5.99 8.26 4.32
C CYS A 51 6.69 6.99 4.85
N PRO A 52 6.25 6.40 5.97
CA PRO A 52 6.80 5.15 6.51
C PRO A 52 6.71 3.98 5.53
N ASP A 53 7.57 2.97 5.76
CA ASP A 53 7.85 1.82 4.89
C ASP A 53 6.63 1.24 4.14
N VAL A 54 6.72 1.20 2.80
CA VAL A 54 5.84 0.39 1.96
C VAL A 54 6.45 -1.02 1.81
N LEU A 55 5.69 -2.03 2.19
CA LEU A 55 5.99 -3.44 1.94
C LEU A 55 5.29 -3.92 0.67
N ASP A 56 6.08 -4.31 -0.32
CA ASP A 56 5.59 -4.90 -1.57
C ASP A 56 5.42 -6.42 -1.41
N PHE A 57 4.17 -6.86 -1.33
CA PHE A 57 3.78 -8.27 -1.38
C PHE A 57 3.06 -8.63 -2.70
N GLY A 58 3.11 -7.74 -3.69
CA GLY A 58 2.42 -7.84 -4.97
C GLY A 58 2.56 -9.17 -5.72
N TRP A 59 1.50 -9.55 -6.42
CA TRP A 59 1.48 -10.61 -7.42
C TRP A 59 0.91 -10.08 -8.74
N PRO A 60 1.19 -10.75 -9.88
CA PRO A 60 0.65 -10.35 -11.17
C PRO A 60 -0.88 -10.38 -11.14
N ASP A 61 -1.47 -9.46 -11.90
CA ASP A 61 -2.92 -9.29 -12.01
C ASP A 61 -3.61 -10.61 -12.40
N HIS A 62 -4.84 -10.81 -11.91
CA HIS A 62 -5.65 -12.03 -12.10
C HIS A 62 -5.09 -13.35 -11.55
N HIS A 63 -4.02 -13.34 -10.76
CA HIS A 63 -3.50 -14.56 -10.12
C HIS A 63 -3.76 -14.55 -8.61
N ALA A 64 -4.07 -15.71 -8.05
CA ALA A 64 -4.09 -15.87 -6.60
C ALA A 64 -2.65 -16.00 -6.09
N PRO A 65 -2.27 -15.32 -4.99
CA PRO A 65 -0.98 -15.54 -4.38
C PRO A 65 -0.90 -16.94 -3.77
N PRO A 66 0.32 -17.49 -3.62
CA PRO A 66 0.52 -18.67 -2.78
C PRO A 66 0.00 -18.41 -1.35
N LEU A 67 -0.60 -19.42 -0.71
CA LEU A 67 -1.05 -19.33 0.68
C LEU A 67 0.07 -18.92 1.64
N GLU A 68 1.30 -19.34 1.37
CA GLU A 68 2.49 -18.95 2.14
C GLU A 68 2.69 -17.43 2.16
N ARG A 69 2.40 -16.76 1.04
CA ARG A 69 2.50 -15.31 0.92
C ARG A 69 1.40 -14.61 1.70
N LEU A 70 0.16 -15.11 1.62
CA LEU A 70 -0.93 -14.61 2.47
C LEU A 70 -0.58 -14.75 3.95
N CYS A 71 -0.05 -15.91 4.34
CA CYS A 71 0.39 -16.15 5.72
C CYS A 71 1.50 -15.18 6.14
N SER A 72 2.47 -14.92 5.26
CA SER A 72 3.53 -13.95 5.51
C SER A 72 2.98 -12.52 5.69
N ILE A 73 2.06 -12.10 4.83
CA ILE A 73 1.40 -10.79 4.94
C ILE A 73 0.67 -10.68 6.28
N CYS A 74 -0.16 -11.68 6.61
CA CYS A 74 -0.90 -11.69 7.87
C CYS A 74 0.04 -11.65 9.08
N LYS A 75 1.15 -12.41 9.07
CA LYS A 75 2.16 -12.38 10.13
C LYS A 75 2.83 -11.02 10.27
N SER A 76 3.20 -10.39 9.16
CA SER A 76 3.81 -9.05 9.18
C SER A 76 2.83 -7.99 9.68
N MET A 77 1.57 -8.05 9.27
CA MET A 77 0.51 -7.15 9.75
C MET A 77 0.26 -7.34 11.25
N ASP A 78 0.12 -8.60 11.69
CA ASP A 78 -0.05 -8.95 13.09
C ASP A 78 1.12 -8.45 13.94
N SER A 79 2.36 -8.71 13.52
CA SER A 79 3.55 -8.24 14.23
C SER A 79 3.60 -6.71 14.33
N TRP A 80 3.21 -6.00 13.28
CA TRP A 80 3.20 -4.54 13.28
C TRP A 80 2.13 -3.98 14.22
N LEU A 81 0.90 -4.47 14.10
CA LEU A 81 -0.23 -4.06 14.93
C LEU A 81 -0.02 -4.41 16.41
N ASN A 82 0.62 -5.54 16.72
CA ASN A 82 0.93 -5.94 18.09
C ASN A 82 2.10 -5.15 18.70
N SER A 83 2.90 -4.44 17.90
CA SER A 83 4.06 -3.68 18.41
C SER A 83 3.67 -2.38 19.10
N ASP A 84 2.61 -1.70 18.64
CA ASP A 84 2.08 -0.49 19.28
C ASP A 84 0.58 -0.36 19.02
N PRO A 85 -0.25 0.01 20.02
CA PRO A 85 -1.70 0.16 19.83
C PRO A 85 -2.10 1.31 18.91
N ASN A 86 -1.20 2.26 18.61
CA ASN A 86 -1.44 3.33 17.64
C ASN A 86 -0.98 2.98 16.22
N HIS A 87 -0.35 1.82 16.03
CA HIS A 87 0.05 1.36 14.70
C HIS A 87 -1.15 1.04 13.83
N VAL A 88 -1.11 1.53 12.60
CA VAL A 88 -2.14 1.30 11.59
C VAL A 88 -1.56 0.62 10.37
N VAL A 89 -2.28 -0.37 9.84
CA VAL A 89 -1.94 -1.04 8.59
C VAL A 89 -2.83 -0.52 7.48
N VAL A 90 -2.24 -0.14 6.36
CA VAL A 90 -2.94 0.29 5.16
C VAL A 90 -2.72 -0.74 4.06
N VAL A 91 -3.76 -1.47 3.68
CA VAL A 91 -3.67 -2.46 2.60
C VAL A 91 -4.09 -1.82 1.29
N HIS A 92 -3.22 -1.94 0.30
CA HIS A 92 -3.40 -1.35 -1.02
C HIS A 92 -3.42 -2.42 -2.11
N CYS A 93 -4.47 -2.39 -2.94
CA CYS A 93 -4.59 -3.15 -4.17
C CYS A 93 -5.05 -2.23 -5.31
N LYS A 94 -4.70 -2.55 -6.55
CA LYS A 94 -5.35 -1.98 -7.74
C LYS A 94 -6.38 -2.95 -8.26
#